data_AF-A0A8J2LQB0-F1
#
_entry.id   AF-A0A8J2LQB0-F1
#
_cell.length_a   1.000
_cell.length_b   1.000
_cell.length_c   1.000
_cell.angle_alpha   90.00
_cell.angle_beta   90.00
_cell.angle_gamma   90.00
#
_symmetry.space_group_name_H-M   'P 1'
#
loop_
_entity.id
_entity.type
_entity.pdbx_description
1 polymer ?
#
loop_
_entity_poly.entity_id
_entity_poly.type
_entity_poly.pdbx_seq_one_letter_code
_entity_poly.pdbx_strand_id
1 'polypeptide(L)'
;MRNIDINSRRLSSTFDLYHSMNHILQEFSHLLAIKDSLNRKNEVVRRKYGQSIFLEIPDNRTCADAGIGDDYCVCSVPVKISSDRADAVVIAPLRLNLSI
;
A
#
# COMPACT_ATOMS: atom_id res chain seq x y z
N MET A 1 -0.91 -10.75 17.06
CA MET A 1 0.03 -9.99 16.21
C MET A 1 0.49 -10.71 14.94
N ARG A 2 0.28 -12.03 14.75
CA ARG A 2 0.69 -12.80 13.55
C ARG A 2 0.57 -12.05 12.21
N ASN A 3 -0.58 -11.45 11.92
CA ASN A 3 -0.80 -10.79 10.63
C ASN A 3 0.06 -9.53 10.45
N ILE A 4 0.36 -8.79 11.52
CA ILE A 4 1.26 -7.63 11.46
C ILE A 4 2.67 -8.09 11.08
N ASP A 5 3.15 -9.18 11.70
CA ASP A 5 4.47 -9.72 11.41
C ASP A 5 4.57 -10.21 9.96
N ILE A 6 3.55 -10.92 9.47
CA ILE A 6 3.47 -11.34 8.07
C ILE A 6 3.47 -10.13 7.14
N ASN A 7 2.61 -9.15 7.43
CA ASN A 7 2.39 -7.97 6.60
C ASN A 7 3.60 -7.03 6.56
N SER A 8 4.51 -7.11 7.53
CA SER A 8 5.78 -6.35 7.53
C SER A 8 6.66 -6.62 6.30
N ARG A 9 6.42 -7.74 5.60
CA ARG A 9 7.12 -8.15 4.38
C ARG A 9 6.20 -8.24 3.16
N ARG A 10 4.99 -7.68 3.23
CA ARG A 10 4.01 -7.68 2.13
C ARG A 10 3.92 -6.31 1.47
N LEU A 11 3.50 -6.30 0.20
CA LEU A 11 3.19 -5.07 -0.51
C LEU A 11 1.97 -4.39 0.14
N SER A 12 2.19 -3.19 0.66
CA SER A 12 1.16 -2.34 1.25
C SER A 12 1.12 -0.97 0.57
N SER A 13 0.03 -0.25 0.79
CA SER A 13 -0.26 1.07 0.24
C SER A 13 -0.82 1.99 1.33
N THR A 14 -0.87 3.29 1.05
CA THR A 14 -1.51 4.26 1.95
C THR A 14 -3.01 3.99 2.15
N PHE A 15 -3.66 3.29 1.21
CA PHE A 15 -5.04 2.84 1.38
C PHE A 15 -5.16 1.82 2.53
N ASP A 16 -4.17 0.94 2.72
CA ASP A 16 -4.17 -0.02 3.83
C ASP A 16 -4.05 0.70 5.18
N LEU A 17 -3.22 1.76 5.24
CA LEU A 17 -3.12 2.60 6.43
C LEU A 17 -4.46 3.26 6.77
N TYR A 18 -5.15 3.83 5.76
CA TYR A 18 -6.48 4.42 5.94
C TYR A 18 -7.47 3.41 6.56
N HIS A 19 -7.55 2.20 6.00
CA HIS A 19 -8.43 1.15 6.53
C HIS A 19 -8.00 0.68 7.93
N SER A 20 -6.71 0.69 8.23
CA SER A 20 -6.18 0.32 9.55
C SER A 20 -6.53 1.35 10.62
N MET A 21 -6.43 2.64 10.30
CA MET A 21 -6.86 3.72 11.19
C MET A 21 -8.37 3.63 11.45
N ASN A 22 -9.16 3.38 10.41
CA ASN A 22 -10.60 3.18 10.58
C ASN A 22 -10.92 1.99 11.48
N HIS A 23 -10.22 0.87 11.33
CA HIS A 23 -10.38 -0.30 12.19
C HIS A 23 -10.07 0.06 13.65
N ILE A 24 -8.94 0.72 13.93
CA ILE A 24 -8.58 1.17 15.29
C ILE A 24 -9.68 2.05 15.88
N LEU A 25 -10.15 3.03 15.12
CA LEU A 25 -11.21 3.92 15.58
C LEU A 25 -12.50 3.14 15.87
N GLN A 26 -12.94 2.26 14.97
CA GLN A 26 -14.15 1.45 15.18
C GLN A 26 -14.04 0.55 16.42
N GLU A 27 -12.89 -0.06 16.63
CA GLU A 27 -12.66 -0.99 17.74
C GLU A 27 -12.58 -0.26 19.10
N PHE A 28 -11.93 0.91 19.14
CA PHE A 28 -11.53 1.53 20.42
C PHE A 28 -12.26 2.83 20.77
N SER A 29 -13.04 3.44 19.87
CA SER A 29 -13.64 4.77 20.13
C SER A 29 -15.15 4.77 20.38
N HIS A 30 -15.82 3.60 20.36
CA HIS A 30 -17.29 3.49 20.35
C HIS A 30 -17.98 4.33 19.25
N LEU A 31 -17.22 4.92 18.30
CA LEU A 31 -17.77 5.69 17.20
C LEU A 31 -18.56 4.71 16.32
N LEU A 32 -19.87 4.96 16.22
CA LEU A 32 -20.75 4.32 15.23
C LEU A 32 -20.07 4.41 13.86
N ALA A 33 -19.92 3.25 13.22
CA ALA A 33 -19.28 3.00 11.92
C ALA A 33 -18.88 4.27 11.15
N ILE A 34 -17.57 4.44 10.92
CA ILE A 34 -17.04 5.53 10.11
C ILE A 34 -17.77 5.55 8.77
N LYS A 35 -18.56 6.61 8.55
CA LYS A 35 -19.36 6.77 7.35
C LYS A 35 -18.44 6.85 6.13
N ASP A 36 -18.83 6.15 5.07
CA ASP A 36 -18.17 6.28 3.79
C ASP A 36 -18.16 7.74 3.33
N SER A 37 -17.08 8.13 2.64
CA SER A 37 -16.96 9.48 2.11
C SER A 37 -18.00 9.72 1.02
N LEU A 38 -18.60 10.92 1.01
CA LEU A 38 -19.55 11.32 -0.02
C LEU A 38 -18.84 12.19 -1.07
N ASN A 39 -19.20 12.03 -2.35
CA ASN A 39 -18.72 12.93 -3.40
C ASN A 39 -19.53 14.24 -3.42
N ARG A 40 -19.21 15.16 -4.34
CA ARG A 40 -19.93 16.43 -4.50
C ARG A 40 -21.42 16.27 -4.85
N LYS A 41 -21.84 15.10 -5.31
CA LYS A 41 -23.23 14.74 -5.64
C LYS A 41 -23.92 13.99 -4.50
N ASN A 42 -23.29 13.93 -3.31
CA ASN A 42 -23.81 13.22 -2.14
C ASN A 42 -23.92 11.70 -2.33
N GLU A 43 -23.13 11.13 -3.26
CA GLU A 43 -23.08 9.70 -3.51
C GLU A 43 -21.96 9.05 -2.71
N VAL A 44 -22.20 7.82 -2.25
CA VAL A 44 -21.21 7.03 -1.49
C VAL A 44 -20.01 6.70 -2.37
N VAL A 45 -18.84 7.18 -1.98
CA VAL A 45 -17.56 6.84 -2.61
C VAL A 45 -17.02 5.58 -1.96
N ARG A 46 -17.30 4.44 -2.60
CA ARG A 46 -16.70 3.17 -2.20
C ARG A 46 -15.20 3.21 -2.52
N ARG A 47 -14.38 3.10 -1.48
CA ARG A 47 -12.94 2.92 -1.67
C ARG A 47 -12.69 1.49 -2.14
N LYS A 48 -12.12 1.38 -3.34
CA LYS A 48 -11.86 0.10 -4.01
C LYS A 48 -10.61 -0.61 -3.50
N TYR A 49 -9.63 0.15 -3.02
CA TYR A 49 -8.30 -0.36 -2.68
C TYR A 49 -8.06 -0.36 -1.17
N GLY A 50 -7.21 -1.29 -0.75
CA GLY A 50 -6.71 -1.37 0.61
C GLY A 50 -7.53 -2.26 1.54
N GLN A 51 -6.89 -2.71 2.61
CA GLN A 51 -7.50 -3.43 3.71
C GLN A 51 -6.81 -3.07 5.03
N SER A 52 -7.42 -3.42 6.17
CA SER A 52 -6.74 -3.26 7.45
C SER A 52 -5.51 -4.18 7.54
N ILE A 53 -4.37 -3.65 8.03
CA ILE A 53 -3.13 -4.42 8.27
C ILE A 53 -3.27 -5.47 9.37
N PHE A 54 -4.37 -5.45 10.13
CA PHE A 54 -4.69 -6.52 11.08
C PHE A 54 -5.23 -7.77 10.39
N LEU A 55 -5.62 -7.67 9.10
CA LEU A 55 -5.93 -8.79 8.22
C LEU A 55 -4.69 -9.15 7.39
N GLU A 56 -4.50 -10.43 7.09
CA GLU A 56 -3.37 -10.91 6.29
C GLU A 56 -3.45 -10.34 4.85
N ILE A 57 -2.36 -9.71 4.39
CA ILE A 57 -2.22 -9.21 3.03
C ILE A 57 -1.72 -10.37 2.15
N PRO A 58 -2.34 -10.62 0.97
CA PRO A 58 -1.91 -11.68 0.05
C PRO A 58 -0.43 -11.55 -0.33
N ASP A 59 0.24 -12.70 -0.46
CA ASP A 59 1.65 -12.77 -0.83
C ASP A 59 1.92 -12.35 -2.28
N ASN A 60 0.97 -12.65 -3.15
CA ASN A 60 0.97 -12.37 -4.57
C ASN A 60 0.26 -11.07 -4.94
N ARG A 61 0.02 -10.17 -3.97
CA ARG A 61 -0.63 -8.88 -4.21
C ARG A 61 0.20 -8.04 -5.18
N THR A 62 -0.44 -7.55 -6.24
CA THR A 62 0.19 -6.68 -7.23
C THR A 62 0.04 -5.20 -6.87
N CYS A 63 0.82 -4.32 -7.51
CA CYS A 63 0.65 -2.87 -7.38
C CYS A 63 -0.75 -2.41 -7.80
N ALA A 64 -1.33 -3.01 -8.85
CA ALA A 64 -2.69 -2.73 -9.28
C ALA A 64 -3.73 -3.08 -8.19
N ASP A 65 -3.57 -4.21 -7.50
CA ASP A 65 -4.42 -4.59 -6.36
C ASP A 65 -4.25 -3.64 -5.17
N ALA A 66 -3.06 -3.07 -5.02
CA ALA A 66 -2.74 -2.08 -4.01
C ALA A 66 -3.16 -0.63 -4.39
N GLY A 67 -3.74 -0.42 -5.58
CA GLY A 67 -4.12 0.91 -6.07
C GLY A 67 -2.91 1.79 -6.41
N ILE A 68 -1.75 1.19 -6.63
CA ILE A 68 -0.49 1.86 -7.00
C ILE A 68 -0.37 1.79 -8.52
N GLY A 69 -0.29 2.95 -9.18
CA GLY A 69 -0.06 3.02 -10.63
C GLY A 69 1.32 2.47 -11.00
N ASP A 70 1.46 1.95 -12.22
CA ASP A 70 2.69 1.28 -12.68
C ASP A 70 3.94 2.14 -12.52
N ASP A 71 3.82 3.45 -12.77
CA ASP A 71 4.92 4.43 -12.63
C ASP A 71 5.43 4.58 -11.18
N TYR A 72 4.64 4.18 -10.19
CA TYR A 72 4.93 4.26 -8.77
C TYR A 72 5.17 2.89 -8.12
N CYS A 73 5.13 1.81 -8.91
CA CYS A 73 5.33 0.46 -8.43
C CYS A 73 6.82 0.20 -8.18
N VAL A 74 7.28 0.36 -6.94
CA VAL A 74 8.69 0.18 -6.54
C VAL A 74 9.09 -1.30 -6.42
N CYS A 75 8.30 -2.24 -6.96
CA CYS A 75 8.56 -3.69 -6.85
C CYS A 75 9.76 -4.18 -7.70
N SER A 76 10.61 -3.29 -8.18
CA SER A 76 11.85 -3.66 -8.87
C SER A 76 12.74 -4.48 -7.93
N VAL A 77 13.00 -5.73 -8.32
CA VAL A 77 13.96 -6.58 -7.62
C VAL A 77 15.33 -5.90 -7.69
N PRO A 78 16.00 -5.63 -6.55
CA PRO A 78 17.32 -5.04 -6.57
C PRO A 78 18.27 -5.95 -7.34
N VAL A 79 18.91 -5.40 -8.38
CA VAL A 79 19.89 -6.14 -9.19
C VAL A 79 21.25 -5.98 -8.52
N LYS A 80 21.87 -7.11 -8.13
CA LYS A 80 23.28 -7.11 -7.75
C LYS A 80 24.12 -6.88 -8.99
N ILE A 81 24.69 -5.68 -9.11
CA ILE A 81 25.75 -5.38 -10.07
C ILE A 81 27.11 -5.52 -9.38
N SER A 82 28.09 -6.12 -10.05
CA SER A 82 29.46 -6.15 -9.57
C SER A 82 30.02 -4.74 -9.61
N SER A 83 30.11 -4.09 -8.45
CA SER A 83 30.84 -2.85 -8.28
C SER A 83 32.20 -3.18 -7.68
N ASP A 84 33.27 -2.53 -8.18
CA ASP A 84 34.58 -2.53 -7.52
C ASP A 84 34.54 -1.85 -6.13
N ARG A 85 33.39 -1.30 -5.73
CA ARG A 85 33.11 -0.84 -4.36
C ARG A 85 32.14 -1.79 -3.70
N ALA A 86 32.56 -2.36 -2.57
CA ALA A 86 31.84 -3.40 -1.84
C ALA A 86 30.43 -3.00 -1.33
N ASP A 87 30.02 -1.74 -1.48
CA ASP A 87 28.88 -1.16 -0.74
C ASP A 87 27.78 -0.58 -1.65
N ALA A 88 27.88 -0.74 -2.98
CA ALA A 88 26.93 -0.12 -3.92
C ALA A 88 25.78 -1.07 -4.30
N VAL A 89 24.59 -0.85 -3.75
CA VAL A 89 23.32 -1.41 -4.26
C VAL A 89 22.64 -0.35 -5.11
N VAL A 90 22.55 -0.55 -6.42
CA VAL A 90 21.78 0.33 -7.31
C VAL A 90 20.37 -0.22 -7.44
N ILE A 91 19.40 0.54 -6.94
CA ILE A 91 17.98 0.32 -7.22
C ILE A 91 17.77 0.81 -8.66
N ALA A 92 17.22 -0.05 -9.54
CA ALA A 92 16.92 0.33 -10.91
C ALA A 92 16.12 1.66 -10.92
N PRO A 93 16.47 2.63 -11.79
CA PRO A 93 15.82 3.92 -11.79
C PRO A 93 14.31 3.71 -12.01
N LEU A 94 13.51 4.29 -11.11
CA LEU A 94 12.09 4.52 -11.34
C LEU A 94 11.96 5.08 -12.75
N ARG A 95 11.25 4.38 -13.65
CA ARG A 95 10.93 4.91 -14.97
C ARG A 95 9.91 6.03 -14.77
N LEU A 96 10.39 7.20 -14.38
CA LEU A 96 9.61 8.43 -14.48
C LEU A 96 9.50 8.74 -15.98
N ASN A 97 8.46 8.23 -16.63
CA ASN A 97 8.05 8.71 -17.94
C ASN A 97 7.48 10.12 -17.78
N LEU A 98 8.35 11.12 -17.61
CA LEU A 98 7.98 12.52 -17.79
C LEU A 98 7.73 12.75 -19.28
N SER A 99 6.46 12.65 -19.68
CA SER A 99 5.99 13.28 -20.91
C SER A 99 5.58 14.72 -20.58
N ILE A 100 6.44 15.67 -20.96
CA ILE A 100 6.10 17.10 -21.06
C ILE A 100 5.25 17.28 -22.31
#